data_AF-A0A287D2C1-F1
#
_entry.id   AF-A0A287D2C1-F1
#
_cell.length_a   1.000
_cell.length_b   1.000
_cell.length_c   1.000
_cell.angle_alpha   90.00
_cell.angle_beta   90.00
_cell.angle_gamma   90.00
#
_symmetry.space_group_name_H-M   'P 1'
#
loop_
_entity.id
_entity.type
_entity.pdbx_description
1 polymer ?
#
loop_
_entity_poly.entity_id
_entity_poly.type
_entity_poly.pdbx_seq_one_letter_code
_entity_poly.pdbx_strand_id
1 'polypeptide(L)'
;HGNMYIEVCTSCIPNREYVRVFDVTERTALHRHQTGRTCHKCGAQLRDTIVHFGERGTLGQPLNWEAATEAASKADTILCLGSSLKVLKKYPRLWCMTKPPSRRPKLYIVNLQWTPKDDWAALKLHGKCDDVMQLLMDELGLEIPLYNSDWPCSKEASWGGCHPRRFPLLQLFCSLVRMQLPPTKAQ
;
A
#
# COMPACT_ATOMS: atom_id res chain seq x y z
N HIS A 1 4.31 7.88 1.14
CA HIS A 1 4.74 9.11 1.84
C HIS A 1 6.26 9.20 1.98
N GLY A 2 7.02 8.54 1.10
CA GLY A 2 8.47 8.37 1.28
C GLY A 2 8.83 7.05 1.95
N ASN A 3 10.12 6.84 2.12
CA ASN A 3 10.73 5.72 2.82
C ASN A 3 11.92 6.24 3.64
N MET A 4 11.91 5.98 4.96
CA MET A 4 12.95 6.43 5.89
C MET A 4 14.30 5.77 5.69
N TYR A 5 14.40 4.76 4.83
CA TYR A 5 15.64 4.07 4.47
C TYR A 5 16.14 4.48 3.08
N ILE A 6 15.49 5.44 2.41
CA ILE A 6 15.88 5.87 1.06
C ILE A 6 16.18 7.36 1.08
N GLU A 7 17.39 7.71 0.64
CA GLU A 7 17.79 9.07 0.29
C GLU A 7 18.11 9.18 -1.20
N VAL A 8 17.91 10.36 -1.78
CA VAL A 8 17.95 10.56 -3.23
C VAL A 8 18.83 11.75 -3.57
N CYS A 9 19.63 11.59 -4.63
CA CYS A 9 20.27 12.71 -5.32
C CYS A 9 19.35 13.23 -6.42
N THR A 10 18.93 14.50 -6.30
CA THR A 10 18.10 15.18 -7.30
C THR A 10 18.88 16.00 -8.31
N SER A 11 20.22 16.04 -8.20
CA SER A 11 21.10 16.71 -9.16
C SER A 11 21.54 15.78 -10.30
N CYS A 12 21.47 14.46 -10.10
CA CYS A 12 21.71 13.49 -11.17
C CYS A 12 20.48 13.34 -12.06
N ILE A 13 20.69 13.07 -13.34
CA ILE A 13 19.65 12.67 -14.29
C ILE A 13 20.00 11.28 -14.83
N PRO A 14 19.14 10.25 -14.62
CA PRO A 14 18.00 10.27 -13.71
C PRO A 14 18.41 10.44 -12.25
N ASN A 15 17.46 10.79 -11.39
CA ASN A 15 17.67 10.84 -9.93
C ASN A 15 18.27 9.51 -9.45
N ARG A 16 19.19 9.59 -8.48
CA ARG A 16 19.87 8.39 -7.96
C ARG A 16 19.42 8.10 -6.54
N GLU A 17 18.81 6.93 -6.34
CA GLU A 17 18.35 6.43 -5.05
C GLU A 17 19.48 5.69 -4.31
N TYR A 18 19.54 5.88 -3.00
CA TYR A 18 20.43 5.18 -2.09
C TYR A 18 19.57 4.53 -1.00
N VAL A 19 19.45 3.20 -1.06
CA VAL A 19 18.81 2.39 -0.01
C VAL A 19 19.83 2.17 1.11
N ARG A 20 19.43 2.42 2.35
CA ARG A 20 20.25 2.35 3.55
C ARG A 20 19.68 1.31 4.52
N VAL A 21 20.54 0.83 5.41
CA VAL A 21 20.15 -0.06 6.54
C VAL A 21 19.83 0.72 7.81
N PHE A 22 19.84 2.05 7.74
CA PHE A 22 19.60 2.97 8.85
C PHE A 22 18.63 4.07 8.43
N ASP A 23 18.04 4.73 9.42
CA ASP A 23 17.12 5.86 9.22
C ASP A 23 17.86 7.07 8.64
N VAL A 24 17.46 7.53 7.45
CA VAL A 24 18.07 8.69 6.79
C VAL A 24 17.53 10.03 7.29
N THR A 25 16.50 10.01 8.14
CA THR A 25 15.66 11.16 8.51
C THR A 25 16.02 11.79 9.86
N GLU A 26 17.02 11.25 10.58
CA GLU A 26 17.44 11.74 11.91
C GLU A 26 17.76 13.25 11.96
N ARG A 27 18.16 13.83 10.82
CA ARG A 27 18.54 15.26 10.71
C ARG A 27 17.58 16.07 9.83
N THR A 28 16.45 15.47 9.45
CA THR A 28 15.51 16.07 8.52
C THR A 28 14.20 16.43 9.22
N ALA A 29 13.44 17.34 8.62
CA ALA A 29 12.20 17.86 9.17
C ALA A 29 11.35 18.47 8.05
N LEU A 30 10.15 18.94 8.39
CA LEU A 30 9.30 19.75 7.51
C LEU A 30 10.12 20.84 6.82
N HIS A 31 10.11 20.85 5.49
CA HIS A 31 10.83 21.76 4.59
C HIS A 31 12.37 21.70 4.67
N ARG A 32 12.93 20.74 5.41
CA ARG A 32 14.37 20.51 5.55
C ARG A 32 14.68 19.04 5.31
N HIS A 33 14.97 18.71 4.06
CA HIS A 33 15.19 17.32 3.65
C HIS A 33 16.66 16.92 3.47
N GLN A 34 17.62 17.83 3.65
CA GLN A 34 19.04 17.51 3.45
C GLN A 34 19.52 16.54 4.51
N THR A 35 20.05 15.38 4.09
CA THR A 35 20.46 14.33 5.04
C THR A 35 21.87 14.56 5.61
N GLY A 36 22.61 15.53 5.07
CA GLY A 36 24.01 15.80 5.41
C GLY A 36 25.01 14.87 4.73
N ARG A 37 24.55 13.95 3.88
CA ARG A 37 25.41 13.08 3.06
C ARG A 37 25.48 13.57 1.61
N THR A 38 26.48 13.10 0.86
CA THR A 38 26.73 13.51 -0.53
C THR A 38 26.60 12.34 -1.50
N CYS A 39 26.19 12.67 -2.72
CA CYS A 39 26.05 11.71 -3.81
C CYS A 39 27.41 11.19 -4.24
N HIS A 40 27.59 9.86 -4.28
CA HIS A 40 28.84 9.22 -4.69
C HIS A 40 29.19 9.46 -6.17
N LYS A 41 28.25 9.98 -6.99
CA LYS A 41 28.47 10.27 -8.41
C LYS A 41 28.87 11.72 -8.68
N CYS A 42 28.15 12.68 -8.09
CA CYS A 42 28.28 14.10 -8.43
C CYS A 42 28.65 14.99 -7.24
N GLY A 43 28.79 14.44 -6.04
CA GLY A 43 29.14 15.21 -4.83
C GLY A 43 28.01 16.08 -4.26
N ALA A 44 26.89 16.27 -4.97
CA ALA A 44 25.76 17.06 -4.49
C ALA A 44 25.13 16.44 -3.22
N GLN A 45 24.50 17.28 -2.40
CA GLN A 45 23.83 16.83 -1.18
C GLN A 45 22.66 15.88 -1.50
N LEU A 46 22.55 14.83 -0.69
CA LEU A 46 21.42 13.91 -0.69
C LEU A 46 20.27 14.49 0.15
N ARG A 47 19.06 14.06 -0.18
CA ARG A 47 17.86 14.38 0.58
C ARG A 47 17.01 13.16 0.88
N ASP A 48 16.26 13.19 1.97
CA ASP A 48 15.29 12.14 2.26
C ASP A 48 14.12 12.16 1.26
N THR A 49 13.25 11.15 1.37
CA THR A 49 12.08 10.98 0.51
C THR A 49 10.75 11.24 1.21
N ILE A 50 10.78 11.64 2.47
CA ILE A 50 9.60 11.79 3.33
C ILE A 50 8.79 13.00 2.88
N VAL A 51 7.47 12.82 2.82
CA VAL A 51 6.52 13.91 2.54
C VAL A 51 5.76 14.20 3.82
N HIS A 52 6.08 15.30 4.49
CA HIS A 52 5.39 15.71 5.70
C HIS A 52 3.99 16.27 5.39
N PHE A 53 3.17 16.38 6.42
CA PHE A 53 1.90 17.10 6.31
C PHE A 53 2.15 18.56 5.91
N GLY A 54 1.39 19.03 4.92
CA GLY A 54 1.59 20.37 4.34
C GLY A 54 2.56 20.40 3.16
N GLU A 55 3.22 19.29 2.83
CA GLU A 55 4.15 19.20 1.71
C GLU A 55 3.56 18.50 0.50
N ARG A 56 4.18 18.77 -0.65
CA ARG A 56 3.94 18.04 -1.89
C ARG A 56 5.17 17.22 -2.23
N GLY A 57 4.98 15.91 -2.40
CA GLY A 57 6.02 15.04 -2.92
C GLY A 57 6.38 15.41 -4.35
N THR A 58 7.66 15.67 -4.60
CA THR A 58 8.20 16.06 -5.91
C THR A 58 9.06 14.98 -6.56
N LEU A 59 9.41 13.94 -5.80
CA LEU A 59 10.24 12.84 -6.29
C LEU A 59 9.41 11.84 -7.11
N GLY A 60 9.98 11.34 -8.21
CA GLY A 60 9.41 10.23 -8.97
C GLY A 60 9.42 8.93 -8.15
N GLN A 61 10.60 8.44 -7.80
CA GLN A 61 10.79 7.32 -6.87
C GLN A 61 11.24 7.84 -5.50
N PRO A 62 10.84 7.20 -4.39
CA PRO A 62 9.99 6.00 -4.27
C PRO A 62 8.48 6.31 -4.22
N LEU A 63 8.05 7.55 -4.51
CA LEU A 63 6.64 7.94 -4.36
C LEU A 63 5.73 7.28 -5.40
N ASN A 64 6.23 7.13 -6.63
CA ASN A 64 5.63 6.45 -7.77
C ASN A 64 4.12 6.68 -7.96
N TRP A 65 3.70 7.93 -7.85
CA TRP A 65 2.27 8.28 -7.86
C TRP A 65 1.56 7.99 -9.19
N GLU A 66 2.32 8.06 -10.29
CA GLU A 66 1.83 7.73 -11.62
C GLU A 66 1.43 6.27 -11.72
N ALA A 67 2.33 5.33 -11.38
CA ALA A 67 2.02 3.90 -11.40
C ALA A 67 0.89 3.55 -10.43
N ALA A 68 0.85 4.16 -9.24
CA ALA A 68 -0.24 3.95 -8.28
C ALA A 68 -1.60 4.39 -8.86
N THR A 69 -1.64 5.54 -9.54
CA THR A 69 -2.85 6.04 -10.19
C THR A 69 -3.26 5.16 -11.37
N GLU A 70 -2.31 4.70 -12.16
CA GLU A 70 -2.56 3.81 -13.30
C GLU A 70 -3.12 2.46 -12.84
N ALA A 71 -2.50 1.84 -11.84
CA ALA A 71 -2.98 0.59 -11.25
C ALA A 71 -4.40 0.74 -10.69
N ALA A 72 -4.67 1.82 -9.94
CA ALA A 72 -6.00 2.12 -9.44
C ALA A 72 -7.03 2.28 -10.56
N SER A 73 -6.64 2.88 -11.69
CA SER A 73 -7.53 3.06 -12.85
C SER A 73 -7.94 1.75 -13.52
N LYS A 74 -7.09 0.71 -13.43
CA LYS A 74 -7.30 -0.61 -14.01
C LYS A 74 -7.97 -1.59 -13.03
N ALA A 75 -7.93 -1.30 -11.74
CA ALA A 75 -8.48 -2.16 -10.70
C ALA A 75 -10.00 -2.33 -10.80
N ASP A 76 -10.48 -3.55 -10.56
CA ASP A 76 -11.88 -3.88 -10.29
C ASP A 76 -12.17 -4.02 -8.77
N THR A 77 -11.10 -4.09 -7.97
CA THR A 77 -11.12 -4.34 -6.53
C THR A 77 -10.05 -3.52 -5.84
N ILE A 78 -10.38 -2.89 -4.72
CA ILE A 78 -9.43 -2.20 -3.83
C ILE A 78 -9.55 -2.82 -2.44
N LEU A 79 -8.43 -3.31 -1.91
CA LEU A 79 -8.31 -3.78 -0.53
C LEU A 79 -7.46 -2.79 0.27
N CYS A 80 -8.04 -2.19 1.31
CA CYS A 80 -7.32 -1.32 2.24
C CYS A 80 -7.03 -2.08 3.54
N LEU A 81 -5.75 -2.20 3.89
CA LEU A 81 -5.30 -2.87 5.11
C LEU A 81 -4.68 -1.84 6.07
N GLY A 82 -5.19 -1.76 7.31
CA GLY A 82 -4.54 -1.04 8.40
C GLY A 82 -4.39 0.48 8.18
N SER A 83 -5.20 1.07 7.30
CA SER A 83 -5.15 2.52 7.02
C SER A 83 -6.41 3.19 7.51
N SER A 84 -6.25 4.31 8.23
CA SER A 84 -7.38 5.18 8.62
C SER A 84 -7.99 5.93 7.45
N LEU A 85 -7.35 5.90 6.26
CA LEU A 85 -7.73 6.61 5.03
C LEU A 85 -7.94 8.13 5.18
N LYS A 86 -7.56 8.74 6.32
CA LYS A 86 -7.76 10.17 6.59
C LYS A 86 -7.07 11.08 5.58
N VAL A 87 -5.90 10.66 5.10
CA VAL A 87 -5.15 11.34 4.03
C VAL A 87 -5.70 10.93 2.67
N LEU A 88 -5.79 9.62 2.42
CA LEU A 88 -6.15 9.06 1.12
C LEU A 88 -7.56 9.45 0.65
N LYS A 89 -8.50 9.74 1.56
CA LYS A 89 -9.87 10.16 1.20
C LYS A 89 -9.94 11.33 0.21
N LYS A 90 -8.92 12.20 0.22
CA LYS A 90 -8.83 13.40 -0.63
C LYS A 90 -8.23 13.14 -2.02
N TYR A 91 -7.89 11.89 -2.37
CA TYR A 91 -7.23 11.55 -3.63
C TYR A 91 -8.22 10.89 -4.61
N PRO A 92 -9.00 11.66 -5.40
CA PRO A 92 -10.10 11.13 -6.20
C PRO A 92 -9.67 10.11 -7.27
N ARG A 93 -8.43 10.21 -7.76
CA ARG A 93 -7.90 9.29 -8.77
C ARG A 93 -7.73 7.86 -8.24
N LEU A 94 -7.34 7.69 -6.97
CA LEU A 94 -7.24 6.37 -6.35
C LEU A 94 -8.60 5.67 -6.24
N TRP A 95 -9.66 6.47 -6.03
CA TRP A 95 -11.01 5.95 -5.83
C TRP A 95 -11.83 5.89 -7.13
N CYS A 96 -11.19 6.06 -8.29
CA CYS A 96 -11.85 6.09 -9.59
C CYS A 96 -13.08 7.02 -9.64
N MET A 97 -13.01 8.19 -9.01
CA MET A 97 -14.16 9.09 -8.87
C MET A 97 -14.69 9.62 -10.21
N THR A 98 -13.87 9.59 -11.26
CA THR A 98 -14.24 9.94 -12.63
C THR A 98 -15.15 8.89 -13.29
N LYS A 99 -15.20 7.66 -12.77
CA LYS A 99 -16.09 6.60 -13.23
C LYS A 99 -17.46 6.70 -12.54
N PRO A 100 -18.56 6.32 -13.23
CA PRO A 100 -19.87 6.21 -12.58
C PRO A 100 -19.81 5.18 -11.45
N PRO A 101 -20.61 5.32 -10.37
CA PRO A 101 -20.55 4.42 -9.21
C PRO A 101 -20.58 2.93 -9.54
N SER A 102 -21.39 2.52 -10.53
CA SER A 102 -21.50 1.12 -10.99
C SER A 102 -20.23 0.55 -11.65
N ARG A 103 -19.30 1.41 -12.09
CA ARG A 103 -18.04 1.03 -12.72
C ARG A 103 -16.82 1.31 -11.83
N ARG A 104 -17.03 1.68 -10.57
CA ARG A 104 -15.95 1.85 -9.59
C ARG A 104 -15.55 0.47 -9.05
N PRO A 105 -14.28 0.31 -8.66
CA PRO A 105 -13.82 -0.92 -8.05
C PRO A 105 -14.57 -1.20 -6.74
N LYS A 106 -14.78 -2.48 -6.43
CA LYS A 106 -15.32 -2.89 -5.13
C LYS A 106 -14.30 -2.59 -4.05
N LEU A 107 -14.71 -1.82 -3.04
CA LEU A 107 -13.85 -1.41 -1.94
C LEU A 107 -14.03 -2.36 -0.75
N TYR A 108 -12.92 -2.90 -0.26
CA TYR A 108 -12.85 -3.75 0.93
C TYR A 108 -11.90 -3.10 1.93
N ILE A 109 -12.30 -3.06 3.20
CA ILE A 109 -11.54 -2.37 4.24
C ILE A 109 -11.33 -3.33 5.42
N VAL A 110 -10.07 -3.53 5.81
CA VAL A 110 -9.67 -4.19 7.05
C VAL A 110 -9.04 -3.16 7.96
N ASN A 111 -9.76 -2.74 9.00
CA ASN A 111 -9.24 -1.79 9.95
C ASN A 111 -9.99 -1.91 11.28
N LEU A 112 -9.25 -1.83 12.40
CA LEU A 112 -9.85 -1.85 13.74
C LEU A 112 -10.74 -0.62 13.97
N GLN A 113 -10.31 0.53 13.45
CA GLN A 113 -10.98 1.82 13.66
C GLN A 113 -11.92 2.20 12.50
N TRP A 114 -12.77 3.18 12.74
CA TRP A 114 -13.58 3.85 11.71
C TRP A 114 -12.71 4.44 10.59
N THR A 115 -13.21 4.41 9.35
CA THR A 115 -12.58 5.09 8.20
C THR A 115 -13.59 5.97 7.46
N PRO A 116 -13.16 7.07 6.82
CA PRO A 116 -14.02 7.97 6.06
C PRO A 116 -14.57 7.38 4.75
N LYS A 117 -14.32 6.10 4.45
CA LYS A 117 -14.81 5.40 3.26
C LYS A 117 -15.63 4.16 3.62
N ASP A 118 -15.96 3.97 4.89
CA ASP A 118 -16.74 2.81 5.37
C ASP A 118 -18.08 2.69 4.60
N ASP A 119 -18.80 3.80 4.41
CA ASP A 119 -20.09 3.81 3.70
C ASP A 119 -19.99 3.46 2.21
N TRP A 120 -18.78 3.49 1.64
CA TRP A 120 -18.53 3.13 0.24
C TRP A 120 -17.98 1.72 0.10
N ALA A 121 -17.62 1.07 1.21
CA ALA A 121 -17.06 -0.27 1.20
C ALA A 121 -18.16 -1.29 0.93
N ALA A 122 -17.88 -2.24 0.04
CA ALA A 122 -18.71 -3.41 -0.14
C ALA A 122 -18.68 -4.30 1.11
N LEU A 123 -17.55 -4.31 1.82
CA LEU A 123 -17.40 -4.95 3.12
C LEU A 123 -16.32 -4.26 3.94
N LYS A 124 -16.59 -4.10 5.23
CA LYS A 124 -15.62 -3.68 6.23
C LYS A 124 -15.44 -4.78 7.28
N LEU A 125 -14.20 -5.15 7.52
CA LEU A 125 -13.79 -6.09 8.56
C LEU A 125 -13.11 -5.33 9.70
N HIS A 126 -13.67 -5.47 10.90
CA HIS A 126 -13.11 -4.95 12.14
C HIS A 126 -12.20 -6.00 12.78
N GLY A 127 -10.98 -6.16 12.24
CA GLY A 127 -10.02 -7.17 12.69
C GLY A 127 -8.58 -6.72 12.51
N LYS A 128 -7.65 -7.46 13.12
CA LYS A 128 -6.22 -7.30 12.84
C LYS A 128 -5.94 -7.76 11.41
N CYS A 129 -5.05 -7.05 10.72
CA CYS A 129 -4.73 -7.38 9.32
C CYS A 129 -4.12 -8.79 9.21
N ASP A 130 -3.24 -9.17 10.13
CA ASP A 130 -2.59 -10.49 10.12
C ASP A 130 -3.61 -11.62 10.22
N ASP A 131 -4.55 -11.56 11.18
CA ASP A 131 -5.60 -12.58 11.35
C ASP A 131 -6.47 -12.70 10.08
N VAL A 132 -6.86 -11.57 9.49
CA VAL A 132 -7.68 -11.56 8.27
C VAL A 132 -6.89 -12.08 7.06
N MET A 133 -5.62 -11.70 6.92
CA MET A 133 -4.78 -12.15 5.83
C MET A 133 -4.43 -13.63 5.94
N GLN A 134 -4.26 -14.17 7.15
CA GLN A 134 -4.07 -15.60 7.36
C GLN A 134 -5.27 -16.40 6.84
N LEU A 135 -6.48 -16.06 7.30
CA LEU A 135 -7.72 -16.71 6.85
C LEU A 135 -7.93 -16.58 5.33
N LEU A 136 -7.57 -15.43 4.78
CA LEU A 136 -7.64 -15.18 3.33
C LEU A 136 -6.69 -16.09 2.56
N MET A 137 -5.44 -16.21 3.02
CA MET A 137 -4.42 -17.04 2.38
C MET A 137 -4.79 -18.53 2.48
N ASP A 138 -5.33 -18.97 3.61
CA ASP A 138 -5.83 -20.34 3.80
C ASP A 138 -6.98 -20.67 2.83
N GLU A 139 -7.95 -19.77 2.68
CA GLU A 139 -9.07 -19.93 1.74
C GLU A 139 -8.60 -19.91 0.27
N LEU A 140 -7.55 -19.15 -0.04
CA LEU A 140 -6.92 -19.15 -1.37
C LEU A 140 -6.02 -20.36 -1.63
N GLY A 141 -5.71 -21.15 -0.59
CA GLY A 141 -4.75 -22.25 -0.66
C GLY A 141 -3.32 -21.76 -0.97
N LEU A 142 -2.96 -20.57 -0.47
CA LEU A 142 -1.64 -19.97 -0.66
C LEU A 142 -0.86 -19.99 0.67
N GLU A 143 0.36 -20.51 0.64
CA GLU A 143 1.25 -20.45 1.80
C GLU A 143 1.85 -19.05 1.97
N ILE A 144 1.93 -18.58 3.23
CA ILE A 144 2.63 -17.34 3.57
C ILE A 144 4.13 -17.67 3.70
N PRO A 145 5.00 -17.12 2.84
CA PRO A 145 6.43 -17.43 2.88
C PRO A 145 7.09 -16.87 4.13
N LEU A 146 8.09 -17.57 4.66
CA LEU A 146 8.95 -17.04 5.70
C LEU A 146 9.81 -15.89 5.16
N TYR A 147 9.91 -14.81 5.95
CA TYR A 147 10.74 -13.68 5.58
C TYR A 147 12.22 -14.07 5.53
N ASN A 148 12.90 -13.67 4.45
CA ASN A 148 14.34 -13.83 4.29
C ASN A 148 14.98 -12.44 4.09
N SER A 149 15.90 -12.07 4.98
CA SER A 149 16.64 -10.79 4.91
C SER A 149 17.55 -10.67 3.69
N ASP A 150 17.91 -11.79 3.08
CA ASP A 150 18.76 -11.84 1.89
C ASP A 150 17.95 -11.69 0.60
N TRP A 151 16.61 -11.65 0.68
CA TRP A 151 15.77 -11.44 -0.49
C TRP A 151 16.11 -10.10 -1.14
N PRO A 152 16.44 -10.06 -2.45
CA PRO A 152 16.75 -8.81 -3.10
C PRO A 152 15.55 -7.88 -2.97
N CYS A 153 15.75 -6.63 -2.55
CA CYS A 153 14.72 -5.59 -2.65
C CYS A 153 14.43 -5.34 -4.14
N SER A 154 13.69 -6.25 -4.77
CA SER A 154 13.53 -6.29 -6.20
C SER A 154 12.54 -5.21 -6.61
N LYS A 155 12.87 -4.48 -7.68
CA LYS A 155 11.92 -3.57 -8.34
C LYS A 155 10.79 -4.32 -9.04
N GLU A 156 10.88 -5.65 -9.12
CA GLU A 156 9.90 -6.56 -9.70
C GLU A 156 9.70 -7.74 -8.74
N ALA A 157 8.51 -7.81 -8.14
CA ALA A 157 8.06 -9.02 -7.46
C ALA A 157 7.54 -9.99 -8.52
N SER A 158 8.31 -11.03 -8.84
CA SER A 158 7.81 -12.18 -9.60
C SER A 158 6.88 -12.98 -8.71
N TRP A 159 5.58 -12.69 -8.78
CA TRP A 159 4.56 -13.59 -8.25
C TRP A 159 4.61 -14.87 -9.10
N GLY A 160 5.11 -15.96 -8.52
CA GLY A 160 5.06 -17.27 -9.13
C GLY A 160 3.64 -17.58 -9.61
N GLY A 161 3.53 -18.13 -10.82
CA GLY A 161 2.26 -18.25 -11.54
C GLY A 161 1.17 -18.95 -10.74
N CYS A 162 0.17 -18.20 -10.30
CA CYS A 162 -1.09 -18.75 -9.84
C CYS A 162 -1.95 -19.01 -11.09
N HIS A 163 -2.25 -20.28 -11.37
CA HIS A 163 -3.20 -20.66 -12.41
C HIS A 163 -4.54 -19.92 -12.22
N PRO A 164 -5.20 -19.46 -13.31
CA PRO A 164 -6.48 -18.77 -13.21
C PRO A 164 -7.60 -19.78 -12.95
N ARG A 165 -7.72 -20.28 -11.72
CA ARG A 165 -9.03 -20.73 -11.26
C ARG A 165 -9.82 -19.47 -10.95
N ARG A 166 -10.83 -19.18 -11.77
CA ARG A 166 -11.84 -18.15 -11.47
C ARG A 166 -12.55 -18.53 -10.17
N PHE A 167 -11.96 -18.19 -9.03
CA PHE A 167 -12.69 -18.13 -7.78
C PHE A 167 -13.30 -16.73 -7.72
N PRO A 168 -14.64 -16.60 -7.80
CA PRO A 168 -15.24 -15.32 -7.56
C PRO A 168 -14.90 -14.95 -6.12
N LEU A 169 -14.23 -13.82 -5.89
CA LEU A 169 -14.02 -13.22 -4.56
C LEU A 169 -15.29 -13.26 -3.68
N LEU A 170 -16.48 -13.29 -4.30
CA LEU A 170 -17.78 -13.51 -3.67
C LEU A 170 -17.88 -14.79 -2.81
N GLN A 171 -17.25 -15.91 -3.22
CA GLN A 171 -17.22 -17.16 -2.44
C GLN A 171 -16.30 -17.04 -1.22
N LEU A 172 -15.13 -16.44 -1.40
CA LEU A 172 -14.19 -16.06 -0.32
C LEU A 172 -14.88 -15.23 0.77
N PHE A 173 -15.70 -14.27 0.34
CA PHE A 173 -16.45 -13.39 1.24
C PHE A 173 -17.65 -14.07 1.90
N CYS A 174 -18.33 -15.01 1.25
CA CYS A 174 -19.36 -15.82 1.90
C CYS A 174 -18.77 -16.72 3.00
N SER A 175 -17.55 -17.25 2.82
CA SER A 175 -16.83 -18.03 3.85
C SER A 175 -16.47 -17.14 5.05
N LEU A 176 -15.89 -15.96 4.83
CA LEU A 176 -15.52 -15.03 5.91
C LEU A 176 -16.74 -14.44 6.66
N VAL A 177 -17.85 -14.16 5.95
CA VAL A 177 -19.12 -13.72 6.58
C VAL A 177 -19.76 -14.87 7.37
N ARG A 178 -19.64 -16.13 6.92
CA ARG A 178 -20.07 -17.31 7.70
C ARG A 178 -19.25 -17.48 8.99
N MET A 179 -17.96 -17.14 8.97
CA MET A 179 -17.12 -17.18 10.17
C MET A 179 -17.44 -16.08 11.20
N GLN A 180 -18.23 -15.06 10.83
CA GLN A 180 -18.66 -13.98 11.73
C GLN A 180 -20.01 -14.25 12.44
N LEU A 181 -20.73 -15.31 12.07
CA LEU A 181 -21.96 -15.70 12.77
C LEU A 181 -21.62 -16.79 13.80
N PRO A 182 -21.81 -16.57 15.12
CA PRO A 182 -21.81 -17.68 16.06
C PRO A 182 -22.94 -18.66 15.66
N PRO A 183 -22.80 -19.98 15.90
CA PRO A 183 -23.91 -20.90 15.72
C PRO A 183 -25.04 -20.46 16.66
N THR A 184 -26.04 -19.77 16.12
CA THR A 184 -27.31 -19.61 16.82
C THR A 184 -27.85 -21.01 17.03
N LYS A 185 -27.96 -21.38 18.31
CA LYS A 185 -28.55 -22.63 18.76
C LYS A 185 -29.83 -22.87 17.99
N ALA A 186 -29.90 -24.00 17.29
CA ALA A 186 -31.16 -24.56 16.87
C ALA A 186 -31.93 -24.97 18.14
N GLN A 187 -32.99 -24.23 18.43
CA GLN A 187 -34.20 -24.66 19.15
C GLN A 187 -35.36 -23.85 18.59
#